data_AF-A0A1Y1KU10-F1
#
_entry.id   AF-A0A1Y1KU10-F1
#
_cell.length_a   1.000
_cell.length_b   1.000
_cell.length_c   1.000
_cell.angle_alpha   90.00
_cell.angle_beta   90.00
_cell.angle_gamma   90.00
#
_symmetry.space_group_name_H-M   'P 1'
#
loop_
_entity.id
_entity.type
_entity.pdbx_description
1 polymer ?
#
loop_
_entity_poly.entity_id
_entity_poly.type
_entity_poly.pdbx_seq_one_letter_code
_entity_poly.pdbx_strand_id
1 'polypeptide(L)'
;LKCAHCDYATNYKCNLREHLLTHKTYKDLRCAQCDYATNYKSHLRDHLLTHKIFKDLKCNQCDYLTNNRSYLRRHLLTHKAAKDFKCAQCHYATNFISNLKTHLRSHKPSKDFKCAQCDYATNNNYHLKRHLVTHKTTKDMKCDYCDYATTN
;
A
#
# COMPACT_ATOMS: atom_id res chain seq x y z
N LEU A 1 -25.01 3.76 -14.26
CA LEU A 1 -25.27 2.45 -13.64
C LEU A 1 -24.90 2.52 -12.16
N LYS A 2 -25.74 2.03 -11.26
CA LYS A 2 -25.52 2.08 -9.79
C LYS A 2 -25.38 0.66 -9.23
N CYS A 3 -24.58 0.50 -8.17
CA CYS A 3 -24.53 -0.74 -7.40
C CYS A 3 -25.78 -0.88 -6.52
N ALA A 4 -26.27 -2.11 -6.34
CA ALA A 4 -27.42 -2.39 -5.48
C ALA A 4 -27.05 -2.52 -3.99
N HIS A 5 -25.75 -2.65 -3.67
CA HIS A 5 -25.27 -2.97 -2.32
C HIS A 5 -24.47 -1.83 -1.66
N CYS A 6 -24.18 -0.75 -2.39
CA CYS A 6 -23.48 0.42 -1.87
C CYS A 6 -23.67 1.64 -2.81
N ASP A 7 -23.14 2.79 -2.41
CA ASP A 7 -23.27 4.05 -3.14
C ASP A 7 -22.40 4.14 -4.42
N TYR A 8 -21.71 3.07 -4.81
CA TYR A 8 -20.89 3.06 -6.01
C TYR A 8 -21.73 3.26 -7.28
N ALA A 9 -21.31 4.21 -8.12
CA ALA A 9 -21.93 4.49 -9.40
C ALA A 9 -20.87 4.66 -10.50
N THR A 10 -21.22 4.22 -11.71
CA THR A 10 -20.35 4.34 -12.89
C THR A 10 -21.16 4.41 -14.17
N ASN A 11 -20.58 5.02 -15.20
CA ASN A 11 -21.19 5.08 -16.54
C ASN A 11 -20.82 3.85 -17.40
N TYR A 12 -19.91 2.98 -16.94
CA TYR A 12 -19.41 1.86 -17.71
C TYR A 12 -19.85 0.51 -17.14
N LYS A 13 -20.48 -0.33 -17.96
CA LYS A 13 -20.97 -1.66 -17.55
C LYS A 13 -19.83 -2.59 -17.08
N CYS A 14 -18.67 -2.53 -17.73
CA CYS A 14 -17.49 -3.28 -17.33
C CYS A 14 -17.03 -2.93 -15.90
N ASN A 15 -17.00 -1.64 -15.56
CA ASN A 15 -16.61 -1.16 -14.23
C ASN A 15 -17.62 -1.61 -13.16
N LEU A 16 -18.92 -1.58 -13.46
CA LEU A 16 -19.92 -2.09 -12.52
C LEU A 16 -19.73 -3.60 -12.28
N ARG A 17 -19.51 -4.38 -13.34
CA ARG A 17 -19.23 -5.82 -13.24
C ARG A 17 -18.00 -6.11 -12.38
N GLU A 18 -16.93 -5.33 -12.58
CA GLU A 18 -15.70 -5.45 -11.80
C GLU A 18 -15.90 -5.02 -10.35
N HIS A 19 -16.67 -3.95 -10.12
CA HIS A 19 -17.00 -3.49 -8.77
C HIS A 19 -17.79 -4.55 -7.98
N LEU A 20 -18.76 -5.24 -8.60
CA LEU A 20 -19.52 -6.30 -7.93
C LEU A 20 -18.64 -7.41 -7.33
N LEU A 21 -17.41 -7.57 -7.83
CA LEU A 21 -16.43 -8.50 -7.26
C LEU A 21 -15.95 -8.11 -5.86
N THR A 22 -16.10 -6.85 -5.44
CA THR A 22 -15.79 -6.38 -4.08
C THR A 22 -16.82 -6.83 -3.06
N HIS A 23 -18.04 -7.14 -3.49
CA HIS A 23 -19.12 -7.62 -2.61
C HIS A 23 -19.10 -9.13 -2.39
N LYS A 24 -18.29 -9.87 -3.14
CA LYS A 24 -18.14 -11.31 -2.94
C LYS A 24 -17.38 -11.57 -1.63
N THR A 25 -17.93 -12.45 -0.81
CA THR A 25 -17.32 -12.90 0.46
C THR A 25 -16.20 -13.91 0.26
N TYR A 26 -16.12 -14.54 -0.91
CA TYR A 26 -15.11 -15.52 -1.27
C TYR A 26 -14.36 -15.12 -2.54
N LYS A 27 -13.20 -15.74 -2.74
CA LYS A 27 -12.28 -15.43 -3.84
C LYS A 27 -12.25 -16.59 -4.84
N ASP A 28 -12.77 -16.34 -6.04
CA ASP A 28 -12.97 -17.37 -7.07
C ASP A 28 -11.68 -17.84 -7.75
N LEU A 29 -10.69 -16.96 -7.86
CA LEU A 29 -9.47 -17.23 -8.62
C LEU A 29 -8.34 -17.52 -7.66
N ARG A 30 -7.87 -18.76 -7.63
CA ARG A 30 -6.79 -19.24 -6.76
C ARG A 30 -5.52 -19.46 -7.54
N CYS A 31 -4.38 -19.18 -6.91
CA CYS A 31 -3.09 -19.60 -7.42
C CYS A 31 -2.94 -21.12 -7.22
N ALA A 32 -2.37 -21.80 -8.21
CA ALA A 32 -2.08 -23.23 -8.10
C ALA A 32 -0.80 -23.53 -7.29
N GLN A 33 0.02 -22.51 -7.01
CA GLN A 33 1.35 -22.66 -6.41
C GLN A 33 1.43 -22.13 -4.97
N CYS A 34 0.38 -21.47 -4.46
CA CYS A 34 0.29 -21.00 -3.08
C CYS A 34 -1.16 -20.64 -2.72
N ASP A 35 -1.39 -20.25 -1.47
CA ASP A 35 -2.74 -19.91 -0.95
C ASP A 35 -3.29 -18.56 -1.44
N TYR A 36 -2.59 -17.86 -2.35
CA TYR A 36 -3.07 -16.60 -2.88
C TYR A 36 -4.38 -16.79 -3.66
N ALA A 37 -5.35 -15.93 -3.37
CA ALA A 37 -6.61 -15.88 -4.10
C ALA A 37 -7.07 -14.43 -4.33
N THR A 38 -7.85 -14.22 -5.38
CA THR A 38 -8.43 -12.94 -5.80
C THR A 38 -9.72 -13.13 -6.59
N ASN A 39 -10.54 -12.09 -6.71
CA ASN A 39 -11.67 -12.07 -7.64
C ASN A 39 -11.29 -11.45 -9.00
N TYR A 40 -10.11 -10.85 -9.11
CA TYR A 40 -9.67 -10.11 -10.29
C TYR A 40 -8.66 -10.91 -11.11
N LYS A 41 -9.01 -11.21 -12.36
CA LYS A 41 -8.12 -11.95 -13.29
C LYS A 41 -6.78 -11.25 -13.50
N SER A 42 -6.80 -9.92 -13.59
CA SER A 42 -5.59 -9.09 -13.71
C SER A 42 -4.66 -9.28 -12.51
N HIS A 43 -5.21 -9.28 -11.29
CA HIS A 43 -4.41 -9.49 -10.07
C HIS A 43 -3.84 -10.91 -10.00
N LEU A 44 -4.59 -11.94 -10.41
CA LEU A 44 -4.04 -13.30 -10.43
C LEU A 44 -2.89 -13.39 -11.42
N ARG A 45 -3.05 -12.84 -12.64
CA ARG A 45 -1.97 -12.79 -13.63
C ARG A 45 -0.74 -12.08 -13.09
N ASP A 46 -0.92 -10.93 -12.47
CA ASP A 46 0.19 -10.16 -11.90
C ASP A 46 0.85 -10.88 -10.73
N HIS A 47 0.07 -11.61 -9.92
CA HIS A 47 0.57 -12.47 -8.85
C HIS A 47 1.37 -13.65 -9.40
N LEU A 48 0.94 -14.31 -10.48
CA LEU A 48 1.69 -15.42 -11.08
C LEU A 48 3.12 -15.01 -11.51
N LEU A 49 3.36 -13.73 -11.76
CA LEU A 49 4.70 -13.20 -12.04
C LEU A 49 5.64 -13.23 -10.82
N THR A 50 5.11 -13.37 -9.60
CA THR A 50 5.94 -13.53 -8.38
C THR A 50 6.50 -14.93 -8.22
N HIS A 51 5.90 -15.92 -8.88
CA HIS A 51 6.39 -17.30 -8.90
C HIS A 51 7.51 -17.53 -9.93
N LYS A 52 7.70 -16.60 -10.87
CA LYS A 52 8.82 -16.68 -11.80
C LYS A 52 10.14 -16.41 -11.07
N ILE A 53 11.05 -17.36 -11.16
CA ILE A 53 12.39 -17.30 -10.54
C ILE A 53 13.23 -16.18 -11.15
N PHE A 54 13.17 -16.03 -12.47
CA PHE A 54 13.91 -15.00 -13.20
C PHE A 54 13.08 -13.74 -13.35
N LYS A 55 13.73 -12.58 -13.16
CA LYS A 55 13.15 -11.25 -13.32
C LYS A 55 13.69 -10.61 -14.59
N ASP A 56 12.85 -10.55 -15.63
CA ASP A 56 13.29 -10.17 -16.98
C ASP A 56 13.33 -8.65 -17.21
N LEU A 57 12.66 -7.86 -16.37
CA LEU A 57 12.59 -6.42 -16.54
C LEU A 57 13.56 -5.73 -15.58
N LYS A 58 14.61 -5.16 -16.15
CA LYS A 58 15.67 -4.45 -15.43
C LYS A 58 15.52 -2.93 -15.52
N CYS A 59 15.81 -2.26 -14.40
CA CYS A 59 16.00 -0.82 -14.40
C CYS A 59 17.35 -0.45 -15.01
N ASN A 60 17.38 0.56 -15.88
CA ASN A 60 18.62 1.01 -16.52
C ASN A 60 19.48 1.93 -15.62
N GLN A 61 19.01 2.28 -14.42
CA GLN A 61 19.65 3.24 -13.52
C GLN A 61 20.07 2.63 -12.18
N CYS A 62 19.67 1.38 -11.89
CA CYS A 62 20.09 0.65 -10.68
C CYS A 62 19.81 -0.85 -10.83
N ASP A 63 20.12 -1.64 -9.80
CA ASP A 63 19.95 -3.11 -9.81
C ASP A 63 18.51 -3.59 -9.57
N TYR A 64 17.52 -2.69 -9.67
CA TYR A 64 16.13 -3.07 -9.51
C TYR A 64 15.66 -3.98 -10.66
N LEU A 65 15.08 -5.13 -10.28
CA LEU A 65 14.54 -6.14 -11.19
C LEU A 65 13.07 -6.42 -10.85
N THR A 66 12.24 -6.67 -11.87
CA THR A 66 10.85 -7.10 -11.71
C THR A 66 10.35 -7.91 -12.90
N ASN A 67 9.24 -8.63 -12.73
CA ASN A 67 8.52 -9.29 -13.83
C ASN A 67 7.29 -8.48 -14.28
N ASN A 68 6.96 -7.40 -13.58
CA ASN A 68 5.77 -6.60 -13.86
C ASN A 68 6.15 -5.24 -14.46
N ARG A 69 5.75 -5.00 -15.71
CA ARG A 69 6.02 -3.74 -16.44
C ARG A 69 5.44 -2.51 -15.74
N SER A 70 4.29 -2.63 -15.09
CA SER A 70 3.70 -1.53 -14.34
C SER A 70 4.51 -1.21 -13.08
N TYR A 71 5.11 -2.22 -12.44
CA TYR A 71 6.03 -1.99 -11.33
C TYR A 71 7.34 -1.36 -11.78
N LEU A 72 7.90 -1.76 -12.93
CA LEU A 72 9.08 -1.10 -13.48
C LEU A 72 8.79 0.37 -13.80
N ARG A 73 7.69 0.67 -14.50
CA ARG A 73 7.27 2.06 -14.79
C ARG A 73 7.12 2.89 -13.52
N ARG A 74 6.48 2.33 -12.49
CA ARG A 74 6.34 3.00 -11.19
C ARG A 74 7.70 3.19 -10.50
N HIS A 75 8.59 2.22 -10.59
CA HIS A 75 9.95 2.31 -10.05
C HIS A 75 10.76 3.40 -10.75
N LEU A 76 10.66 3.54 -12.08
CA LEU A 76 11.38 4.61 -12.80
C LEU A 76 11.03 6.01 -12.31
N LEU A 77 9.86 6.21 -11.70
CA LEU A 77 9.49 7.47 -11.05
C LEU A 77 10.36 7.79 -9.82
N THR A 78 11.07 6.83 -9.22
CA THR A 78 11.99 7.11 -8.11
C THR A 78 13.27 7.78 -8.58
N HIS A 79 13.66 7.57 -9.84
CA HIS A 79 14.85 8.19 -10.43
C HIS A 79 14.58 9.56 -11.02
N LYS A 80 13.31 9.90 -11.26
CA LYS A 80 12.93 11.20 -11.78
C LYS A 80 13.18 12.30 -10.74
N ALA A 81 14.13 13.19 -11.03
CA ALA A 81 14.45 14.33 -10.17
C ALA A 81 13.28 15.31 -10.03
N ALA A 82 12.56 15.58 -11.12
CA ALA A 82 11.41 16.47 -11.14
C ALA A 82 10.21 15.81 -10.42
N LYS A 83 9.71 16.47 -9.37
CA LYS A 83 8.57 16.02 -8.58
C LYS A 83 7.26 16.60 -9.12
N ASP A 84 6.47 15.75 -9.77
CA ASP A 84 5.25 16.16 -10.49
C ASP A 84 4.11 16.60 -9.55
N PHE A 85 4.04 16.04 -8.34
CA PHE A 85 2.97 16.31 -7.39
C PHE A 85 3.49 17.17 -6.25
N LYS A 86 3.10 18.45 -6.23
CA LYS A 86 3.50 19.43 -5.22
C LYS A 86 2.35 19.71 -4.25
N CYS A 87 2.67 19.87 -2.97
CA CYS A 87 1.74 20.38 -2.00
C CYS A 87 1.53 21.88 -2.19
N ALA A 88 0.29 22.35 -2.13
CA ALA A 88 -0.02 23.77 -2.21
C ALA A 88 0.19 24.52 -0.87
N GLN A 89 0.32 23.79 0.24
CA GLN A 89 0.37 24.34 1.60
C GLN A 89 1.79 24.34 2.21
N CYS A 90 2.76 23.67 1.57
CA CYS A 90 4.15 23.65 2.01
C CYS A 90 5.08 23.21 0.87
N HIS A 91 6.39 23.13 1.14
CA HIS A 91 7.40 22.74 0.15
C HIS A 91 7.45 21.23 -0.16
N TYR A 92 6.55 20.42 0.40
CA TYR A 92 6.52 18.98 0.12
C TYR A 92 6.17 18.71 -1.35
N ALA A 93 6.93 17.81 -1.98
CA ALA A 93 6.65 17.31 -3.32
C ALA A 93 7.01 15.83 -3.45
N THR A 94 6.39 15.14 -4.40
CA THR A 94 6.61 13.71 -4.66
C THR A 94 6.28 13.33 -6.10
N ASN A 95 6.78 12.18 -6.56
CA ASN A 95 6.41 11.57 -7.85
C ASN A 95 5.18 10.65 -7.75
N PHE A 96 4.62 10.48 -6.54
CA PHE A 96 3.50 9.58 -6.31
C PHE A 96 2.28 10.32 -5.76
N ILE A 97 1.20 10.35 -6.53
CA ILE A 97 -0.06 10.99 -6.12
C ILE A 97 -0.63 10.41 -4.81
N SER A 98 -0.45 9.11 -4.57
CA SER A 98 -0.84 8.46 -3.31
C SER A 98 -0.11 9.04 -2.10
N ASN A 99 1.16 9.38 -2.27
CA ASN A 99 1.98 9.97 -1.22
C ASN A 99 1.55 11.41 -0.99
N LEU A 100 1.25 12.18 -2.05
CA LEU A 100 0.69 13.53 -1.90
C LEU A 100 -0.64 13.47 -1.14
N LYS A 101 -1.58 12.60 -1.53
CA LYS A 101 -2.87 12.44 -0.83
C LYS A 101 -2.69 12.08 0.64
N THR A 102 -1.72 11.24 0.96
CA THR A 102 -1.41 10.86 2.34
C THR A 102 -0.80 12.02 3.11
N HIS A 103 0.15 12.73 2.49
CA HIS A 103 0.75 13.94 3.04
C HIS A 103 -0.29 15.03 3.31
N LEU A 104 -1.24 15.27 2.41
CA LEU A 104 -2.31 16.26 2.60
C LEU A 104 -3.15 16.00 3.86
N ARG A 105 -3.17 14.78 4.40
CA ARG A 105 -3.81 14.50 5.70
C ARG A 105 -3.07 15.16 6.84
N SER A 106 -1.74 15.34 6.78
CA SER A 106 -0.94 16.01 7.81
C SER A 106 -1.30 17.49 8.00
N HIS A 107 -1.90 18.11 7.00
CA HIS A 107 -2.40 19.47 7.09
C HIS A 107 -3.78 19.59 7.74
N LYS A 108 -4.49 18.47 7.93
CA LYS A 108 -5.76 18.51 8.65
C LYS A 108 -5.50 18.72 10.14
N PRO A 109 -6.16 19.69 10.79
CA PRO A 109 -6.03 19.90 12.22
C PRO A 109 -6.67 18.76 13.03
N SER A 110 -7.69 18.08 12.48
CA SER A 110 -8.31 16.92 13.12
C SER A 110 -7.43 15.67 12.99
N LYS A 111 -7.24 14.98 14.13
CA LYS A 111 -6.64 13.65 14.18
C LYS A 111 -7.75 12.62 14.31
N ASP A 112 -8.16 12.09 13.17
CA ASP A 112 -9.32 11.19 13.04
C ASP A 112 -9.08 9.81 13.68
N PHE A 113 -7.81 9.41 13.88
CA PHE A 113 -7.43 8.12 14.44
C PHE A 113 -6.71 8.30 15.78
N LYS A 114 -7.37 7.90 16.87
CA LYS A 114 -6.85 7.99 18.24
C LYS A 114 -6.45 6.61 18.77
N CYS A 115 -5.37 6.57 19.53
CA CYS A 115 -5.00 5.41 20.33
C CYS A 115 -5.96 5.29 21.52
N ALA A 116 -6.38 4.07 21.84
CA ALA A 116 -7.21 3.80 23.00
C ALA A 116 -6.39 3.61 24.30
N GLN A 117 -5.06 3.49 24.18
CA GLN A 117 -4.15 3.14 25.29
C GLN A 117 -3.27 4.31 25.74
N CYS A 118 -3.23 5.41 24.97
CA CYS A 118 -2.50 6.64 25.33
C CYS A 118 -3.01 7.81 24.49
N ASP A 119 -2.45 9.01 24.72
CA ASP A 119 -2.86 10.26 24.03
C ASP A 119 -2.39 10.37 22.58
N TYR A 120 -1.76 9.32 22.03
CA TYR A 120 -1.32 9.32 20.65
C TYR A 120 -2.52 9.41 19.69
N ALA A 121 -2.48 10.37 18.76
CA ALA A 121 -3.47 10.51 17.72
C ALA A 121 -2.83 10.95 16.38
N THR A 122 -3.43 10.51 15.28
CA THR A 122 -2.94 10.74 13.92
C THR A 122 -4.10 10.84 12.92
N ASN A 123 -3.84 11.41 11.75
CA ASN A 123 -4.76 11.46 10.61
C ASN A 123 -4.53 10.31 9.61
N ASN A 124 -3.64 9.36 9.95
CA ASN A 124 -3.31 8.22 9.12
C ASN A 124 -3.44 6.90 9.90
N ASN A 125 -4.44 6.09 9.53
CA ASN A 125 -4.66 4.76 10.12
C ASN A 125 -3.41 3.85 10.06
N TYR A 126 -2.59 3.94 9.01
CA TYR A 126 -1.35 3.17 8.96
C TYR A 126 -0.39 3.53 10.09
N HIS A 127 -0.27 4.83 10.41
CA HIS A 127 0.55 5.28 11.54
C HIS A 127 -0.04 4.84 12.88
N LEU A 128 -1.38 4.86 13.03
CA LEU A 128 -2.03 4.34 14.23
C LEU A 128 -1.73 2.84 14.39
N LYS A 129 -1.93 2.03 13.34
CA LYS A 129 -1.65 0.59 13.40
C LYS A 129 -0.21 0.28 13.78
N ARG A 130 0.75 1.04 13.22
CA ARG A 130 2.17 0.91 13.59
C ARG A 130 2.41 1.31 15.03
N HIS A 131 1.82 2.42 15.50
CA HIS A 131 1.90 2.83 16.89
C HIS A 131 1.32 1.76 17.84
N LEU A 132 0.21 1.11 17.50
CA LEU A 132 -0.36 0.03 18.31
C LEU A 132 0.58 -1.17 18.50
N VAL A 133 1.62 -1.33 17.67
CA VAL A 133 2.64 -2.36 17.88
C VAL A 133 3.55 -2.02 19.06
N THR A 134 3.80 -0.73 19.35
CA THR A 134 4.66 -0.32 20.47
C THR A 134 4.06 -0.70 21.82
N HIS A 135 2.73 -0.75 21.92
CA HIS A 135 2.02 -1.23 23.11
C HIS A 135 2.06 -2.75 23.27
N LYS A 136 2.34 -3.50 22.21
CA LYS A 136 2.45 -4.96 22.23
C LYS A 136 3.87 -5.44 22.54
N THR A 137 4.87 -4.59 22.37
CA THR A 137 6.27 -4.91 22.65
C THR A 137 6.61 -4.64 24.11
N THR A 138 6.23 -5.58 24.98
CA THR A 138 6.82 -5.75 26.31
C THR A 138 7.94 -6.80 26.31
N LYS A 139 8.42 -7.23 25.13
CA LYS A 139 9.41 -8.30 25.02
C LYS A 139 10.79 -7.70 24.78
N ASP A 140 11.63 -7.80 25.81
CA ASP A 140 13.05 -7.47 25.80
C ASP A 140 13.72 -8.00 24.52
N MET A 141 14.19 -7.09 23.66
CA MET A 141 15.12 -7.45 22.59
C MET A 141 16.52 -7.41 23.20
N LYS A 142 16.95 -8.53 23.78
CA LYS A 142 18.36 -8.70 24.16
C LYS A 142 19.18 -9.02 22.91
N CYS A 143 20.24 -8.26 22.73
CA CYS A 143 21.31 -8.56 21.78
C CYS A 143 22.14 -9.71 22.35
N ASP A 144 22.21 -10.87 21.69
CA ASP A 144 23.00 -12.02 22.16
C ASP A 144 24.52 -11.78 22.13
N TYR A 145 24.95 -10.66 21.55
CA TYR A 145 26.36 -10.30 21.35
C TYR A 145 26.76 -9.00 22.06
N CYS A 146 25.84 -8.37 22.80
CA CYS A 146 26.09 -7.10 23.47
C CYS A 146 25.09 -6.81 24.60
N ASP A 147 25.53 -6.17 25.68
CA ASP A 147 24.67 -5.75 26.81
C ASP A 147 23.69 -4.61 26.47
N TYR A 148 23.48 -4.34 25.18
CA TYR A 148 22.53 -3.34 24.73
C TYR A 148 21.11 -3.91 24.79
N ALA A 149 20.38 -3.48 25.81
CA ALA A 149 18.94 -3.65 25.90
C ALA A 149 18.27 -2.32 25.54
N THR A 150 17.44 -2.31 24.49
CA THR A 150 16.52 -1.19 24.27
C THR A 150 15.18 -1.52 24.88
N THR A 151 14.76 -0.72 25.86
CA THR A 151 13.35 -0.47 26.08
C THR A 151 12.95 0.65 25.12
N ASN A 152 11.81 0.49 24.44
CA ASN A 152 11.22 1.60 23.67
C ASN A 152 10.09 2.23 24.48
#